data_AF-A0A1T4N1H4-F1
#
_entry.id   AF-A0A1T4N1H4-F1
#
_cell.length_a   1.000
_cell.length_b   1.000
_cell.length_c   1.000
_cell.angle_alpha   90.00
_cell.angle_beta   90.00
_cell.angle_gamma   90.00
#
_symmetry.space_group_name_H-M   'P 1'
#
loop_
_entity.id
_entity.type
_entity.pdbx_description
1 polymer ?
#
loop_
_entity_poly.entity_id
_entity_poly.type
_entity_poly.pdbx_seq_one_letter_code
_entity_poly.pdbx_strand_id
1 'polypeptide(L)'
;MQDKIMNAFSEQTKNMYAPMRKLNALMVENMEKMTEFQIEALKSYSKMGVNQLKNAAEVKDAESVRDFTAAQTELMSTLSKKVLEDAKSMADMTMEFKQEIEKIVEESRASVTAATTAEPEAKTAEKRSTRSTTGAAS
;
A
#
# COMPACT_ATOMS: atom_id res chain seq x y z
N MET A 1 -11.02 15.14 -34.72
CA MET A 1 -12.03 14.77 -33.70
C MET A 1 -11.93 13.30 -33.31
N GLN A 2 -11.78 12.38 -34.27
CA GLN A 2 -11.66 10.94 -34.02
C GLN A 2 -10.47 10.56 -33.10
N ASP A 3 -9.30 11.20 -33.28
CA ASP A 3 -8.12 10.96 -32.41
C ASP A 3 -8.32 11.43 -30.97
N LYS A 4 -9.08 12.51 -30.75
CA LYS A 4 -9.41 13.00 -29.40
C LYS A 4 -10.35 12.04 -28.67
N ILE A 5 -11.31 11.44 -29.39
CA ILE A 5 -12.26 10.47 -28.84
C ILE A 5 -11.56 9.14 -28.54
N MET A 6 -10.67 8.67 -29.43
CA MET A 6 -9.88 7.45 -29.18
C MET A 6 -8.91 7.61 -28.01
N ASN A 7 -8.25 8.77 -27.89
CA ASN A 7 -7.38 9.05 -26.74
C ASN A 7 -8.16 9.18 -25.43
N ALA A 8 -9.29 9.89 -25.42
CA ALA A 8 -10.14 10.03 -24.24
C ALA A 8 -10.70 8.68 -23.77
N PHE A 9 -11.12 7.82 -24.70
CA PHE A 9 -11.58 6.46 -24.38
C PHE A 9 -10.45 5.57 -23.83
N SER A 10 -9.25 5.68 -24.40
CA SER A 10 -8.07 4.98 -23.90
C SER A 10 -7.64 5.46 -22.51
N GLU A 11 -7.71 6.77 -22.23
CA GLU A 11 -7.45 7.33 -20.90
C GLU A 11 -8.51 6.92 -19.88
N GLN A 12 -9.79 6.96 -20.26
CA GLN A 12 -10.90 6.52 -19.41
C GLN A 12 -10.80 5.03 -19.07
N THR A 13 -10.42 4.20 -20.04
CA THR A 13 -10.20 2.75 -19.82
C THR A 13 -9.01 2.51 -18.89
N LYS A 14 -7.88 3.23 -19.08
CA LYS A 14 -6.74 3.14 -18.15
C LYS A 14 -7.11 3.57 -16.74
N ASN A 15 -7.89 4.64 -16.58
CA ASN A 15 -8.32 5.16 -15.28
C ASN A 15 -9.30 4.22 -14.57
N MET A 16 -10.10 3.43 -15.32
CA MET A 16 -11.01 2.44 -14.74
C MET A 16 -10.28 1.23 -14.12
N TYR A 17 -9.17 0.79 -14.72
CA TYR A 17 -8.41 -0.38 -14.24
C TYR A 17 -7.22 -0.02 -13.33
N ALA A 18 -6.80 1.24 -13.29
CA ALA A 18 -5.70 1.71 -12.45
C ALA A 18 -5.89 1.43 -10.95
N PRO A 19 -7.09 1.64 -10.34
CA PRO A 19 -7.33 1.35 -8.93
C PRO A 19 -7.17 -0.14 -8.61
N MET A 20 -7.69 -1.03 -9.47
CA MET A 20 -7.58 -2.48 -9.30
C MET A 20 -6.12 -2.95 -9.37
N ARG A 21 -5.32 -2.38 -10.27
CA ARG A 21 -3.89 -2.72 -10.38
C ARG A 21 -3.11 -2.24 -9.16
N LYS A 22 -3.41 -1.04 -8.64
CA LYS A 22 -2.79 -0.48 -7.42
C LYS A 22 -3.18 -1.28 -6.17
N LEU A 23 -4.43 -1.70 -6.05
CA LEU A 23 -4.87 -2.54 -4.93
C LEU A 23 -4.15 -3.90 -4.92
N ASN A 24 -3.98 -4.54 -6.08
CA ASN A 24 -3.20 -5.77 -6.19
C ASN A 24 -1.72 -5.56 -5.85
N ALA A 25 -1.13 -4.45 -6.31
CA ALA A 25 0.25 -4.10 -5.96
C ALA A 25 0.41 -3.88 -4.44
N LEU A 26 -0.54 -3.17 -3.82
CA LEU A 26 -0.58 -2.95 -2.37
C LEU A 26 -0.61 -4.28 -1.62
N MET A 27 -1.43 -5.25 -2.05
CA MET A 27 -1.50 -6.57 -1.42
C MET A 27 -0.16 -7.32 -1.51
N VAL A 28 0.50 -7.29 -2.66
CA VAL A 28 1.82 -7.92 -2.85
C VAL A 28 2.87 -7.25 -1.97
N GLU A 29 2.90 -5.92 -1.94
CA GLU A 29 3.85 -5.15 -1.12
C GLU A 29 3.64 -5.42 0.39
N ASN A 30 2.39 -5.52 0.85
CA ASN A 30 2.11 -5.90 2.24
C ASN A 30 2.55 -7.33 2.55
N MET A 31 2.41 -8.26 1.60
CA MET A 31 2.90 -9.63 1.76
C MET A 31 4.44 -9.67 1.85
N GLU A 32 5.13 -8.87 1.04
CA GLU A 32 6.59 -8.72 1.09
C GLU A 32 7.03 -8.16 2.44
N LYS A 33 6.46 -7.05 2.90
CA LYS A 33 6.76 -6.44 4.22
C LYS A 33 6.51 -7.41 5.38
N MET A 34 5.40 -8.14 5.35
CA MET A 34 5.11 -9.17 6.35
C MET A 34 6.10 -10.33 6.34
N THR A 35 6.59 -10.70 5.15
CA THR A 35 7.60 -11.76 4.99
C THR A 35 8.96 -11.29 5.49
N GLU A 36 9.36 -10.06 5.16
CA GLU A 36 10.58 -9.43 5.68
C GLU A 36 10.54 -9.35 7.21
N PHE A 37 9.43 -8.89 7.79
CA PHE A 37 9.23 -8.86 9.23
C PHE A 37 9.42 -10.25 9.87
N GLN A 38 8.82 -11.30 9.28
CA GLN A 38 8.99 -12.67 9.78
C GLN A 38 10.44 -13.17 9.68
N ILE A 39 11.15 -12.86 8.59
CA ILE A 39 12.55 -13.24 8.40
C ILE A 39 13.45 -12.50 9.39
N GLU A 40 13.22 -11.21 9.61
CA GLU A 40 13.99 -10.43 10.58
C GLU A 40 13.81 -10.94 12.00
N ALA A 41 12.56 -11.24 12.39
CA ALA A 41 12.26 -11.86 13.69
C ALA A 41 12.98 -13.21 13.84
N LEU A 42 12.89 -14.08 12.84
CA LEU A 42 13.59 -15.38 12.84
C LEU A 42 15.10 -15.24 12.96
N LYS A 43 15.70 -14.32 12.21
CA LYS A 43 17.14 -14.05 12.24
C LYS A 43 17.58 -13.53 13.61
N SER A 44 16.79 -12.62 14.18
CA SER A 44 17.04 -12.05 15.51
C SER A 44 17.00 -13.13 16.60
N TYR A 45 15.95 -13.95 16.63
CA TYR A 45 15.83 -15.03 17.62
C TYR A 45 16.88 -16.12 17.43
N SER A 46 17.21 -16.48 16.19
CA SER A 46 18.29 -17.43 15.92
C SER A 46 19.63 -16.91 16.42
N LYS A 47 19.91 -15.62 16.22
CA LYS A 47 21.13 -14.97 16.72
C LYS A 47 21.17 -14.96 18.25
N MET A 48 20.04 -14.68 18.91
CA MET A 48 19.92 -14.77 20.37
C MET A 48 20.19 -16.21 20.87
N GLY A 49 19.62 -17.22 20.23
CA GLY A 49 19.83 -18.63 20.59
C GLY A 49 21.28 -19.08 20.42
N VAL A 50 21.93 -18.73 19.30
CA VAL A 50 23.35 -19.02 19.08
C VAL A 50 24.23 -18.32 20.11
N ASN A 51 23.94 -17.06 20.44
CA ASN A 51 24.66 -16.34 21.48
C ASN A 51 24.47 -16.99 22.86
N GLN A 52 23.26 -17.43 23.21
CA GLN A 52 22.98 -18.14 24.46
C GLN A 52 23.79 -19.45 24.55
N LEU A 53 23.82 -20.23 23.47
CA LEU A 53 24.59 -21.49 23.40
C LEU A 53 26.08 -21.24 23.53
N LYS A 54 26.62 -20.22 22.85
CA LYS A 54 28.03 -19.82 22.97
C LYS A 54 28.37 -19.42 24.41
N ASN A 55 27.56 -18.54 25.00
CA ASN A 55 27.78 -18.04 26.36
C ASN A 55 27.69 -19.18 27.39
N ALA A 56 26.78 -20.14 27.20
CA ALA A 56 26.67 -21.32 28.06
C ALA A 56 27.89 -22.26 27.94
N ALA A 57 28.46 -22.43 26.74
CA ALA A 57 29.65 -23.24 26.52
C ALA A 57 30.93 -22.62 27.10
N GLU A 58 30.93 -21.30 27.32
CA GLU A 58 32.05 -20.54 27.90
C GLU A 58 32.05 -20.55 29.43
N VAL A 59 30.98 -21.01 30.10
CA VAL A 59 30.93 -21.12 31.57
C VAL A 59 31.75 -22.30 32.08
N LYS A 60 32.88 -22.03 32.75
CA LYS A 60 33.81 -23.04 33.26
C LYS A 60 34.33 -22.77 34.68
N ASP A 61 34.17 -21.55 35.17
CA ASP A 61 34.69 -21.07 36.45
C ASP A 61 33.89 -19.87 37.00
N ALA A 62 34.20 -19.41 38.21
CA ALA A 62 33.47 -18.31 38.86
C ALA A 62 33.57 -16.96 38.10
N GLU A 63 34.60 -16.77 37.28
CA GLU A 63 34.77 -15.56 36.45
C GLU A 63 33.80 -15.59 35.26
N SER A 64 33.69 -16.74 34.59
CA SER A 64 32.73 -16.96 33.50
C SER A 64 31.25 -16.87 33.92
N VAL A 65 30.93 -17.05 35.22
CA VAL A 65 29.58 -16.79 35.77
C VAL A 65 29.24 -15.30 35.75
N ARG A 66 30.23 -14.43 35.99
CA ARG A 66 30.05 -12.98 35.94
C ARG A 66 29.79 -12.55 34.49
N ASP A 67 30.53 -13.10 33.54
CA ASP A 67 30.34 -12.84 32.11
C ASP A 67 28.99 -13.35 31.60
N PHE A 68 28.55 -14.53 32.05
CA PHE A 68 27.21 -15.04 31.76
C PHE A 68 26.10 -14.10 32.29
N THR A 69 26.28 -13.53 33.49
CA THR A 69 25.33 -12.58 34.08
C THR A 69 25.27 -11.27 33.29
N ALA A 70 26.43 -10.78 32.83
CA ALA A 70 26.50 -9.62 31.95
C ALA A 70 25.79 -9.90 30.61
N ALA A 71 26.03 -11.07 30.02
CA ALA A 71 25.39 -11.48 28.77
C ALA A 71 23.86 -11.65 28.91
N GLN A 72 23.37 -12.11 30.06
CA GLN A 72 21.92 -12.13 30.38
C GLN A 72 21.32 -10.72 30.38
N THR A 73 22.03 -9.74 30.96
CA THR A 73 21.58 -8.35 30.98
C THR A 73 21.54 -7.75 29.57
N GLU A 74 22.55 -8.04 28.76
CA GLU A 74 22.61 -7.62 27.36
C GLU A 74 21.53 -8.27 26.50
N LEU A 75 21.23 -9.55 26.75
CA LEU A 75 20.11 -10.27 26.12
C LEU A 75 18.78 -9.56 26.43
N MET A 76 18.53 -9.22 27.70
CA MET A 76 17.30 -8.50 28.10
C MET A 76 17.21 -7.13 27.43
N SER A 77 18.31 -6.38 27.38
CA SER A 77 18.37 -5.08 26.68
C SER A 77 18.08 -5.24 25.18
N THR A 78 18.67 -6.24 24.54
CA THR A 78 18.47 -6.54 23.12
C THR A 78 17.03 -6.97 22.85
N LEU A 79 16.45 -7.81 23.71
CA LEU A 79 15.06 -8.24 23.60
C LEU A 79 14.09 -7.06 23.75
N SER A 80 14.31 -6.19 24.74
CA SER A 80 13.51 -4.98 24.95
C SER A 80 13.56 -4.05 23.73
N LYS A 81 14.76 -3.80 23.18
CA LYS A 81 14.92 -3.04 21.95
C LYS A 81 14.20 -3.68 20.76
N LYS A 82 14.28 -5.01 20.62
CA LYS A 82 13.59 -5.74 19.57
C LYS A 82 12.07 -5.62 19.66
N VAL A 83 11.50 -5.76 20.85
CA VAL A 83 10.06 -5.55 21.04
C VAL A 83 9.63 -4.14 20.62
N LEU A 84 10.43 -3.12 20.95
CA LEU A 84 10.16 -1.74 20.53
C LEU A 84 10.30 -1.55 19.01
N GLU A 85 11.34 -2.11 18.40
CA GLU A 85 11.55 -2.09 16.94
C GLU A 85 10.39 -2.79 16.21
N ASP A 86 10.00 -3.97 16.67
CA ASP A 86 8.91 -4.75 16.08
C ASP A 86 7.57 -4.00 16.20
N ALA A 87 7.29 -3.42 17.36
CA ALA A 87 6.08 -2.61 17.58
C ALA A 87 6.06 -1.37 16.67
N LYS A 88 7.22 -0.72 16.48
CA LYS A 88 7.34 0.41 15.55
C LYS A 88 7.14 -0.04 14.10
N SER A 89 7.75 -1.15 13.69
CA SER A 89 7.62 -1.70 12.35
C SER A 89 6.16 -2.05 12.03
N MET A 90 5.45 -2.67 12.98
CA MET A 90 4.01 -2.93 12.85
C MET A 90 3.16 -1.66 12.72
N ALA A 91 3.47 -0.63 13.52
CA ALA A 91 2.77 0.65 13.45
C ALA A 91 3.01 1.35 12.10
N ASP A 92 4.25 1.34 11.63
CA ASP A 92 4.65 1.93 10.34
C ASP A 92 3.96 1.20 9.17
N MET A 93 3.98 -0.15 9.14
CA MET A 93 3.25 -0.95 8.13
C MET A 93 1.74 -0.64 8.12
N THR A 94 1.13 -0.48 9.29
CA THR A 94 -0.30 -0.16 9.41
C THR A 94 -0.61 1.24 8.89
N MET A 95 0.23 2.23 9.19
CA MET A 95 0.08 3.59 8.71
C MET A 95 0.25 3.68 7.19
N GLU A 96 1.26 3.02 6.64
CA GLU A 96 1.50 2.99 5.19
C GLU A 96 0.35 2.33 4.44
N PHE A 97 -0.15 1.19 4.92
CA PHE A 97 -1.32 0.53 4.33
C PHE A 97 -2.55 1.45 4.30
N LYS A 98 -2.82 2.15 5.41
CA LYS A 98 -3.92 3.11 5.50
C LYS A 98 -3.74 4.25 4.49
N GLN A 99 -2.54 4.85 4.42
CA GLN A 99 -2.25 5.96 3.51
C GLN A 99 -2.40 5.55 2.03
N GLU A 100 -1.91 4.36 1.65
CA GLU A 100 -2.05 3.88 0.27
C GLU A 100 -3.50 3.57 -0.10
N ILE A 101 -4.32 3.07 0.83
CA ILE A 101 -5.77 2.94 0.60
C ILE A 101 -6.43 4.31 0.42
N GLU A 102 -6.15 5.28 1.29
CA GLU A 102 -6.72 6.63 1.19
C GLU A 102 -6.37 7.26 -0.16
N LYS A 103 -5.13 7.11 -0.62
CA LYS A 103 -4.65 7.56 -1.92
C LYS A 103 -5.37 6.88 -3.09
N ILE A 104 -5.54 5.54 -3.05
CA ILE A 104 -6.28 4.81 -4.09
C ILE A 104 -7.74 5.33 -4.17
N VAL A 105 -8.37 5.61 -3.03
CA VAL A 105 -9.74 6.14 -2.97
C VAL A 105 -9.82 7.57 -3.48
N GLU A 106 -8.89 8.44 -3.11
CA GLU A 106 -8.82 9.83 -3.59
C GLU A 106 -8.62 9.92 -5.10
N GLU A 107 -7.69 9.15 -5.66
CA GLU A 107 -7.46 9.07 -7.11
C GLU A 107 -8.68 8.49 -7.86
N SER A 108 -9.37 7.52 -7.25
CA SER A 108 -10.61 6.97 -7.80
C SER A 108 -11.74 8.00 -7.81
N ARG A 109 -11.83 8.86 -6.78
CA ARG A 109 -12.80 9.96 -6.75
C ARG A 109 -12.48 11.04 -7.77
N ALA A 110 -11.21 11.40 -7.92
CA ALA A 110 -10.74 12.40 -8.89
C ALA A 110 -10.96 11.97 -10.35
N SER A 111 -10.83 10.67 -10.64
CA SER A 111 -11.13 10.11 -11.97
C SER A 111 -12.62 10.07 -12.29
N VAL A 112 -13.49 9.87 -11.30
CA VAL A 112 -14.96 9.92 -11.46
C VAL A 112 -15.47 11.36 -11.65
N THR A 113 -14.91 12.35 -10.94
CA THR A 113 -15.28 13.77 -11.10
C THR A 113 -14.80 14.36 -12.43
N ALA A 114 -13.64 13.94 -12.95
CA ALA A 114 -13.20 14.31 -14.29
C ALA A 114 -14.09 13.72 -15.41
N ALA A 115 -14.74 12.57 -15.17
CA ALA A 115 -15.68 11.96 -16.12
C ALA A 115 -17.08 12.61 -16.12
N THR A 116 -17.43 13.39 -15.09
CA THR A 116 -18.76 14.04 -14.97
C THR A 116 -18.79 15.50 -15.45
N THR A 117 -17.65 16.12 -15.72
CA THR A 117 -17.57 17.47 -16.32
C THR A 117 -17.53 17.48 -17.84
N ALA A 118 -17.52 16.32 -18.51
CA ALA A 118 -17.69 16.21 -19.95
C ALA A 118 -19.19 16.10 -20.33
N GLU A 119 -19.83 17.27 -20.39
CA GLU A 119 -21.12 17.62 -21.04
C GLU A 119 -22.46 17.06 -20.53
N PRO A 120 -23.44 17.99 -20.41
CA PRO A 120 -24.66 17.85 -21.17
C PRO A 120 -24.94 19.11 -22.01
N GLU A 121 -24.21 19.32 -23.11
CA GLU A 121 -24.57 20.31 -24.15
C GLU A 121 -24.92 19.64 -25.50
N ALA A 122 -25.67 18.54 -25.47
CA ALA A 122 -26.16 17.90 -26.69
C ALA A 122 -27.67 17.56 -26.64
N LYS A 123 -28.51 18.44 -26.08
CA LYS A 123 -29.99 18.26 -26.11
C LYS A 123 -30.83 19.44 -26.60
N THR A 124 -30.24 20.49 -27.20
CA THR A 124 -31.02 21.67 -27.65
C THR A 124 -31.15 21.81 -29.18
N ALA A 125 -30.49 20.97 -29.99
CA ALA A 125 -30.51 21.14 -31.44
C ALA A 125 -31.65 20.40 -32.19
N GLU A 126 -32.33 19.41 -31.59
CA GLU A 126 -33.25 18.54 -32.33
C GLU A 126 -34.73 19.00 -32.34
N LYS A 127 -35.09 20.10 -31.66
CA LYS A 127 -36.50 20.57 -31.63
C LYS A 127 -36.82 21.74 -32.57
N ARG A 128 -35.85 22.27 -33.32
CA ARG A 128 -36.07 23.46 -34.19
C ARG A 128 -36.20 23.15 -35.68
N SER A 129 -35.86 21.94 -36.14
CA SER A 129 -35.82 21.64 -37.59
C SER A 129 -37.10 21.03 -38.19
N THR A 130 -38.12 20.67 -37.40
CA THR A 130 -39.34 20.00 -37.91
C THR A 130 -40.58 20.88 -37.96
N ARG A 131 -40.50 22.20 -37.71
CA ARG A 131 -41.67 23.11 -37.71
C ARG A 131 -41.73 24.13 -38.86
N SER A 132 -40.89 24.04 -39.89
CA SER A 132 -40.86 25.04 -40.97
C SER A 132 -41.10 24.51 -42.39
N THR A 133 -41.61 23.28 -42.55
CA THR A 133 -41.92 22.72 -43.89
C THR A 133 -43.25 21.97 -43.93
N THR A 134 -44.35 22.60 -43.54
CA THR A 134 -45.68 22.15 -43.96
C THR A 134 -46.69 23.31 -43.90
N GLY A 135 -47.15 23.81 -45.06
CA GLY A 135 -48.27 24.73 -45.13
C GLY A 135 -48.12 25.96 -46.03
N ALA A 136 -47.58 25.80 -47.24
CA ALA A 136 -47.81 26.76 -48.34
C ALA A 136 -48.04 25.96 -49.63
N ALA A 137 -49.27 25.51 -49.84
CA ALA A 137 -49.85 25.16 -51.14
C ALA A 137 -51.31 24.74 -50.96
N SER A 138 -52.23 25.67 -51.22
CA SER A 138 -53.57 25.53 -51.84
C SER A 138 -54.49 26.64 -51.36
#